data_AF-A0A800CHZ3-F1
#
_entry.id   AF-A0A800CHZ3-F1
#
_cell.length_a   1.000
_cell.length_b   1.000
_cell.length_c   1.000
_cell.angle_alpha   90.00
_cell.angle_beta   90.00
_cell.angle_gamma   90.00
#
_symmetry.space_group_name_H-M   'P 1'
#
loop_
_entity.id
_entity.type
_entity.pdbx_description
1 polymer ?
#
loop_
_entity_poly.entity_id
_entity_poly.type
_entity_poly.pdbx_seq_one_letter_code
_entity_poly.pdbx_strand_id
1 'polypeptide(L)'
;MFWIIVFSYWIHLISTVVWFGALLVIVLASWPAFRQGALAGNDWLAVQKKLLPWANLSLVLLLITGFVQMTNDPNYNGFLAIDGVWAWAMLIKHIAFALLVGVMAYMQFGLFPAFERAEMLREKRPSLAQAEQEKLARQEKRLLWVNIICAAVILFSTAVATAVGVA
;
A
#
# COMPACT_ATOMS: atom_id res chain seq x y z
N MET A 1 28.61 -0.48 -13.94
CA MET A 1 27.77 0.18 -12.92
C MET A 1 26.54 0.85 -13.53
N PHE A 2 26.69 1.69 -14.57
CA PHE A 2 25.58 2.40 -15.22
C PHE A 2 24.32 1.54 -15.50
N TRP A 3 24.47 0.41 -16.21
CA TRP A 3 23.33 -0.45 -16.55
C TRP A 3 22.58 -1.05 -15.36
N ILE A 4 23.28 -1.29 -14.24
CA ILE A 4 22.66 -1.81 -13.01
C ILE A 4 21.73 -0.73 -12.42
N ILE A 5 22.18 0.52 -12.42
CA ILE A 5 21.41 1.65 -11.91
C ILE A 5 20.20 1.91 -12.81
N VAL A 6 20.37 1.92 -14.13
CA VAL A 6 19.27 2.05 -15.11
C VAL A 6 18.22 0.95 -14.88
N PHE A 7 18.65 -0.29 -14.73
CA PHE A 7 17.74 -1.41 -14.50
C PHE A 7 17.01 -1.30 -13.15
N SER A 8 17.70 -0.83 -12.11
CA SER A 8 17.09 -0.52 -10.80
C SER A 8 16.00 0.54 -10.91
N TYR A 9 16.26 1.66 -11.62
CA TYR A 9 15.25 2.69 -11.88
C TYR A 9 14.06 2.14 -12.66
N TRP A 10 14.30 1.36 -13.71
CA TRP A 10 13.26 0.77 -14.53
C TRP A 10 12.36 -0.18 -13.72
N ILE A 11 12.94 -1.09 -12.93
CA ILE A 11 12.19 -1.98 -12.03
C ILE A 11 11.41 -1.19 -10.99
N HIS A 12 12.00 -0.15 -10.40
CA HIS A 12 11.33 0.66 -9.38
C HIS A 12 10.08 1.34 -9.95
N LEU A 13 10.16 1.88 -11.16
CA LEU A 13 9.02 2.53 -11.83
C LEU A 13 7.91 1.52 -12.11
N ILE A 14 8.24 0.35 -12.66
CA ILE A 14 7.26 -0.73 -12.87
C ILE A 14 6.62 -1.13 -11.55
N SER A 15 7.42 -1.31 -10.50
CA SER A 15 6.93 -1.70 -9.19
C SER A 15 6.01 -0.62 -8.60
N THR A 16 6.31 0.66 -8.80
CA THR A 16 5.44 1.78 -8.40
C THR A 16 4.10 1.72 -9.11
N VAL A 17 4.10 1.49 -10.43
CA VAL A 17 2.87 1.38 -11.23
C VAL A 17 2.02 0.18 -10.80
N VAL A 18 2.64 -0.99 -10.60
CA VAL A 18 1.93 -2.21 -10.18
C VAL A 18 1.33 -2.03 -8.78
N TRP A 19 2.12 -1.55 -7.82
CA TRP A 19 1.68 -1.36 -6.44
C TRP A 19 0.56 -0.31 -6.36
N PHE A 20 0.78 0.88 -6.90
CA PHE A 20 -0.20 1.98 -6.83
C PHE A 20 -1.45 1.66 -7.66
N GLY A 21 -1.28 1.04 -8.84
CA GLY A 21 -2.35 0.57 -9.68
C GLY A 21 -3.24 -0.47 -8.99
N ALA A 22 -2.64 -1.46 -8.33
CA ALA A 22 -3.38 -2.45 -7.55
C ALA A 22 -4.20 -1.78 -6.42
N LEU A 23 -3.61 -0.84 -5.69
CA LEU A 23 -4.31 -0.09 -4.64
C LEU A 23 -5.46 0.75 -5.20
N LEU A 24 -5.26 1.43 -6.33
CA LEU A 24 -6.31 2.21 -7.00
C LEU A 24 -7.45 1.33 -7.50
N VAL A 25 -7.15 0.20 -8.13
CA VAL A 25 -8.17 -0.78 -8.54
C VAL A 25 -8.96 -1.22 -7.32
N ILE A 26 -8.29 -1.52 -6.20
CA ILE A 26 -8.95 -1.92 -4.96
C ILE A 26 -9.90 -0.82 -4.46
N VAL A 27 -9.48 0.44 -4.47
CA VAL A 27 -10.31 1.55 -3.93
C VAL A 27 -11.44 1.94 -4.88
N LEU A 28 -11.18 1.98 -6.19
CA LEU A 28 -12.19 2.37 -7.18
C LEU A 28 -13.25 1.27 -7.38
N ALA A 29 -12.84 0.00 -7.41
CA ALA A 29 -13.78 -1.10 -7.55
C ALA A 29 -14.64 -1.32 -6.29
N SER A 30 -14.12 -0.99 -5.09
CA SER A 30 -14.91 -1.02 -3.85
C SER A 30 -15.82 0.20 -3.67
N TRP A 31 -15.57 1.30 -4.38
CA TRP A 31 -16.35 2.54 -4.28
C TRP A 31 -17.87 2.37 -4.45
N PRO A 32 -18.39 1.69 -5.50
CA PRO A 32 -19.83 1.47 -5.64
C PRO A 32 -20.39 0.58 -4.53
N ALA A 33 -19.65 -0.47 -4.12
CA ALA A 33 -20.07 -1.38 -3.05
C ALA A 33 -20.16 -0.65 -1.69
N PHE A 34 -19.25 0.28 -1.41
CA PHE A 34 -19.32 1.15 -0.22
C PHE A 34 -20.52 2.10 -0.23
N ARG A 35 -20.98 2.54 -1.40
CA ARG A 35 -22.15 3.44 -1.50
C ARG A 35 -23.47 2.70 -1.35
N GLN A 36 -23.53 1.45 -1.79
CA GLN A 36 -24.77 0.66 -1.78
C GLN A 36 -24.97 -0.15 -0.49
N GLY A 37 -24.01 -0.12 0.45
CA GLY A 37 -24.04 -0.94 1.66
C GLY A 37 -23.92 -2.45 1.38
N ALA A 38 -23.66 -2.81 0.12
CA ALA A 38 -23.67 -4.18 -0.39
C ALA A 38 -22.23 -4.65 -0.64
N LEU A 39 -21.44 -4.75 0.43
CA LEU A 39 -20.27 -5.64 0.44
C LEU A 39 -20.67 -7.08 0.80
N ALA A 40 -21.97 -7.39 0.75
CA ALA A 40 -22.53 -8.70 0.97
C ALA A 40 -22.34 -9.57 -0.29
N GLY A 41 -21.08 -9.88 -0.61
CA GLY A 41 -20.72 -10.73 -1.73
C GLY A 41 -19.22 -11.03 -1.72
N ASN A 42 -18.88 -12.30 -1.53
CA ASN A 42 -17.51 -12.81 -1.35
C ASN A 42 -16.58 -12.56 -2.56
N ASP A 43 -17.13 -12.12 -3.70
CA ASP A 43 -16.41 -11.84 -4.94
C ASP A 43 -15.33 -10.75 -4.75
N TRP A 44 -15.58 -9.78 -3.87
CA TRP A 44 -14.63 -8.71 -3.61
C TRP A 44 -13.34 -9.19 -2.94
N LEU A 45 -13.49 -10.02 -1.89
CA LEU A 45 -12.35 -10.59 -1.18
C LEU A 45 -11.51 -11.48 -2.10
N ALA A 46 -12.17 -12.21 -3.01
CA ALA A 46 -11.49 -13.02 -4.02
C ALA A 46 -10.64 -12.17 -4.98
N VAL A 47 -11.14 -11.01 -5.41
CA VAL A 47 -10.38 -10.06 -6.24
C VAL A 47 -9.17 -9.51 -5.49
N GLN A 48 -9.33 -9.08 -4.23
CA GLN A 48 -8.22 -8.58 -3.43
C GLN A 48 -7.11 -9.63 -3.26
N LYS A 49 -7.49 -10.88 -2.93
CA LYS A 49 -6.54 -11.99 -2.79
C LYS A 49 -5.75 -12.26 -4.06
N LYS A 50 -6.34 -12.09 -5.24
CA LYS A 50 -5.64 -12.22 -6.54
C LYS A 50 -4.63 -11.11 -6.78
N LEU A 51 -4.87 -9.91 -6.26
CA LEU A 51 -3.96 -8.76 -6.38
C LEU A 51 -2.83 -8.79 -5.34
N LEU A 52 -3.00 -9.49 -4.22
CA LEU A 52 -2.01 -9.55 -3.14
C LEU A 52 -0.60 -9.98 -3.58
N PRO A 53 -0.39 -11.06 -4.37
CA PRO A 53 0.96 -11.48 -4.74
C PRO A 53 1.69 -10.40 -5.52
N TRP A 54 0.99 -9.71 -6.43
CA TRP A 54 1.52 -8.61 -7.22
C TRP A 54 1.83 -7.37 -6.36
N ALA A 55 0.94 -7.02 -5.44
CA ALA A 55 1.17 -5.93 -4.49
C ALA A 55 2.35 -6.22 -3.55
N ASN A 56 2.44 -7.43 -2.99
CA ASN A 56 3.52 -7.82 -2.09
C ASN A 56 4.87 -7.88 -2.83
N LEU A 57 4.91 -8.47 -4.02
CA LEU A 57 6.13 -8.53 -4.83
C LEU A 57 6.62 -7.12 -5.20
N SER A 58 5.72 -6.25 -5.63
CA SER A 58 6.06 -4.87 -5.97
C SER A 58 6.56 -4.08 -4.75
N LEU A 59 6.00 -4.27 -3.56
CA LEU A 59 6.50 -3.66 -2.32
C LEU A 59 7.94 -4.09 -1.99
N VAL A 60 8.25 -5.39 -2.13
CA VAL A 60 9.61 -5.91 -1.93
C VAL A 60 10.58 -5.29 -2.95
N LEU A 61 10.21 -5.25 -4.23
CA LEU A 61 11.02 -4.64 -5.28
C LEU A 61 11.22 -3.14 -5.05
N LEU A 62 10.18 -2.41 -4.64
CA LEU A 62 10.25 -0.98 -4.29
C LEU A 62 11.23 -0.73 -3.16
N LEU A 63 11.23 -1.57 -2.13
CA LEU A 63 12.14 -1.46 -1.00
C LEU A 63 13.59 -1.66 -1.46
N ILE A 64 13.87 -2.76 -2.16
CA ILE A 64 15.24 -3.09 -2.61
C ILE A 64 15.76 -2.01 -3.57
N THR A 65 15.00 -1.69 -4.62
CA THR A 65 15.41 -0.70 -5.63
C THR A 65 15.44 0.71 -5.06
N GLY A 66 14.55 1.04 -4.11
CA GLY A 66 14.54 2.34 -3.42
C GLY A 66 15.81 2.57 -2.61
N PHE A 67 16.32 1.56 -1.90
CA PHE A 67 17.61 1.66 -1.22
C PHE A 67 18.77 1.84 -2.20
N VAL A 68 18.77 1.11 -3.32
CA VAL A 68 19.79 1.28 -4.37
C VAL A 68 19.78 2.70 -4.94
N GLN A 69 18.60 3.28 -5.19
CA GLN A 69 18.51 4.66 -5.68
C GLN A 69 19.00 5.66 -4.64
N MET A 70 18.58 5.52 -3.39
CA MET A 70 18.97 6.41 -2.29
C MET A 70 20.48 6.45 -2.09
N THR A 71 21.16 5.30 -2.08
CA THR A 71 22.62 5.25 -1.85
C THR A 71 23.44 5.78 -3.01
N ASN A 72 22.83 6.01 -4.17
CA ASN A 72 23.47 6.61 -5.34
C ASN A 72 23.07 8.09 -5.56
N ASP A 73 22.26 8.68 -4.67
CA ASP A 73 21.87 10.09 -4.72
C ASP A 73 22.98 10.99 -4.14
N PRO A 74 23.36 12.09 -4.81
CA PRO A 74 24.36 13.04 -4.29
C PRO A 74 24.00 13.65 -2.92
N ASN A 75 22.71 13.73 -2.58
CA ASN A 75 22.23 14.27 -1.31
C ASN A 75 22.28 13.26 -0.16
N TYR A 76 22.65 12.00 -0.44
CA TYR A 76 22.75 10.97 0.57
C TYR A 76 24.06 11.07 1.36
N ASN A 77 23.95 11.58 2.60
CA ASN A 77 25.09 11.75 3.51
C ASN A 77 25.26 10.59 4.52
N GLY A 78 24.57 9.47 4.34
CA GLY A 78 24.65 8.30 5.21
C GLY A 78 23.37 8.02 6.01
N PHE A 79 23.39 6.92 6.76
CA PHE A 79 22.23 6.45 7.51
C PHE A 79 21.96 7.35 8.73
N LEU A 80 20.72 7.86 8.85
CA LEU A 80 20.27 8.79 9.90
C LEU A 80 20.95 10.18 9.90
N ALA A 81 21.68 10.54 8.84
CA ALA A 81 22.07 11.92 8.59
C ALA A 81 20.86 12.70 8.04
N ILE A 82 20.08 13.30 8.94
CA ILE A 82 18.85 14.04 8.59
C ILE A 82 19.19 15.52 8.40
N ASP A 83 19.92 15.80 7.33
CA ASP A 83 20.39 17.15 7.02
C ASP A 83 19.75 17.65 5.72
N GLY A 84 18.83 18.60 5.86
CA GLY A 84 18.18 19.27 4.74
C GLY A 84 16.86 18.65 4.26
N VAL A 85 16.27 19.29 3.26
CA VAL A 85 14.91 19.00 2.78
C VAL A 85 14.81 17.60 2.15
N TRP A 86 15.83 17.18 1.38
CA TRP A 86 15.87 15.85 0.78
C TRP A 86 15.86 14.75 1.85
N ALA A 87 16.65 14.89 2.92
CA ALA A 87 16.73 13.90 3.99
C ALA A 87 15.40 13.77 4.76
N TRP A 88 14.73 14.89 5.05
CA TRP A 88 13.39 14.88 5.65
C TRP A 88 12.34 14.25 4.74
N ALA A 89 12.36 14.55 3.44
CA ALA A 89 11.47 13.93 2.47
C ALA A 89 11.68 12.40 2.41
N MET A 90 12.92 11.95 2.44
CA MET A 90 13.24 10.53 2.49
C MET A 90 12.76 9.89 3.80
N LEU A 91 12.98 10.50 4.96
CA LEU A 91 12.50 9.96 6.24
C LEU A 91 10.97 9.81 6.26
N ILE A 92 10.23 10.85 5.89
CA ILE A 92 8.77 10.84 5.86
C ILE A 92 8.26 9.77 4.90
N LYS A 93 8.89 9.64 3.72
CA LYS A 93 8.57 8.59 2.74
C LYS A 93 8.73 7.19 3.33
N HIS A 94 9.82 6.92 4.05
CA HIS A 94 10.07 5.59 4.64
C HIS A 94 9.10 5.28 5.79
N ILE A 95 8.75 6.26 6.62
CA ILE A 95 7.73 6.08 7.67
C ILE A 95 6.37 5.77 7.03
N ALA A 96 5.97 6.53 6.01
CA ALA A 96 4.72 6.29 5.28
C ALA A 96 4.71 4.91 4.59
N PHE A 97 5.84 4.50 4.00
CA PHE A 97 6.00 3.17 3.42
C PHE A 97 5.87 2.06 4.47
N ALA A 98 6.53 2.19 5.63
CA ALA A 98 6.45 1.22 6.71
C ALA A 98 5.02 1.11 7.27
N LEU A 99 4.33 2.23 7.47
CA LEU A 99 2.93 2.26 7.89
C LEU A 99 2.03 1.55 6.86
N LEU A 100 2.22 1.86 5.58
CA LEU A 100 1.46 1.23 4.50
C LEU A 100 1.64 -0.28 4.46
N VAL A 101 2.89 -0.76 4.55
CA VAL A 101 3.19 -2.19 4.61
C VAL A 101 2.54 -2.83 5.83
N GLY A 102 2.59 -2.16 6.99
CA GLY A 102 1.94 -2.63 8.22
C GLY A 102 0.42 -2.75 8.10
N VAL A 103 -0.23 -1.76 7.49
CA VAL A 103 -1.67 -1.79 7.22
C VAL A 103 -2.02 -2.92 6.24
N MET A 104 -1.26 -3.07 5.14
CA MET A 104 -1.46 -4.18 4.20
C MET A 104 -1.30 -5.54 4.86
N ALA A 105 -0.27 -5.72 5.70
CA ALA A 105 -0.07 -6.96 6.46
C ALA A 105 -1.22 -7.22 7.43
N TYR A 106 -1.70 -6.20 8.14
CA TYR A 106 -2.86 -6.33 9.03
C TYR A 106 -4.13 -6.73 8.27
N MET A 107 -4.36 -6.17 7.08
CA MET A 107 -5.48 -6.59 6.22
C MET A 107 -5.37 -8.07 5.85
N GLN A 108 -4.18 -8.53 5.45
CA GLN A 108 -3.94 -9.91 5.02
C GLN A 108 -4.08 -10.93 6.15
N PHE A 109 -3.49 -10.65 7.32
CA PHE A 109 -3.42 -11.62 8.42
C PHE A 109 -4.51 -11.46 9.48
N GLY A 110 -5.13 -10.28 9.58
CA GLY A 110 -6.17 -9.99 10.57
C GLY A 110 -7.54 -9.89 9.94
N LEU A 111 -7.70 -9.00 8.96
CA LEU A 111 -9.01 -8.65 8.42
C LEU A 111 -9.58 -9.74 7.50
N PHE A 112 -8.79 -10.29 6.58
CA PHE A 112 -9.27 -11.31 5.63
C PHE A 112 -9.75 -12.60 6.32
N PRO A 113 -9.02 -13.17 7.30
CA PRO A 113 -9.53 -14.31 8.05
C PRO A 113 -10.79 -13.99 8.85
N ALA A 114 -10.96 -12.74 9.32
CA ALA A 114 -12.16 -12.33 10.03
C ALA A 114 -13.40 -12.30 9.10
N PHE A 115 -13.24 -11.86 7.84
CA PHE A 115 -14.30 -11.94 6.84
C PHE A 115 -14.72 -13.39 6.56
N GLU A 116 -13.77 -14.30 6.41
CA GLU A 116 -14.05 -15.74 6.21
C GLU A 116 -14.82 -16.35 7.39
N ARG A 117 -14.44 -16.02 8.63
CA ARG A 117 -15.16 -16.47 9.83
C ARG A 117 -16.59 -15.93 9.88
N ALA A 118 -16.78 -14.64 9.56
CA ALA A 118 -18.10 -14.02 9.54
C ALA A 118 -19.01 -14.63 8.45
N GLU A 119 -18.44 -15.11 7.35
CA GLU A 119 -19.18 -15.84 6.31
C GLU A 119 -19.62 -17.22 6.79
N MET A 120 -18.74 -17.98 7.46
CA MET A 120 -19.11 -19.28 8.06
C MET A 120 -20.20 -19.13 9.13
N LEU A 121 -20.20 -18.04 9.89
CA LEU A 121 -21.23 -17.72 10.88
C LEU A 121 -22.59 -17.39 10.24
N ARG A 122 -22.62 -16.98 8.97
CA ARG A 122 -23.86 -16.63 8.26
C ARG A 122 -24.82 -17.82 8.14
N GLU A 123 -24.29 -19.03 8.00
CA GLU A 123 -25.09 -20.26 7.92
C GLU A 123 -25.76 -20.62 9.25
N LYS A 124 -25.11 -20.29 10.38
CA LYS A 124 -25.58 -20.69 11.73
C LYS A 124 -26.35 -19.59 12.45
N ARG A 125 -25.97 -18.32 12.27
CA ARG A 125 -26.53 -17.15 12.98
C ARG A 125 -26.52 -15.90 12.06
N PRO A 126 -27.50 -15.76 11.17
CA PRO A 126 -27.48 -14.74 10.12
C PRO A 126 -27.48 -13.29 10.65
N SER A 127 -28.23 -13.00 11.72
CA SER A 127 -28.30 -11.65 12.28
C SER A 127 -26.98 -11.18 12.92
N LEU A 128 -26.28 -12.07 13.63
CA LEU A 128 -24.97 -11.77 14.22
C LEU A 128 -23.88 -11.65 13.15
N ALA A 129 -23.93 -12.52 12.13
CA ALA A 129 -23.00 -12.47 11.01
C ALA A 129 -23.11 -11.14 10.23
N GLN A 130 -24.33 -10.63 10.02
CA GLN A 130 -24.54 -9.36 9.33
C GLN A 130 -23.94 -8.18 10.11
N ALA A 131 -24.15 -8.11 11.43
CA ALA A 131 -23.57 -7.06 12.27
C ALA A 131 -22.02 -7.09 12.29
N GLU A 132 -21.44 -8.29 12.28
CA GLU A 132 -19.99 -8.47 12.21
C GLU A 132 -19.42 -8.07 10.85
N GLN A 133 -20.06 -8.46 9.74
CA GLN A 133 -19.66 -8.09 8.39
C GLN A 133 -19.67 -6.58 8.17
N GLU A 134 -20.68 -5.87 8.67
CA GLU A 134 -20.72 -4.41 8.59
C GLU A 134 -19.59 -3.74 9.36
N LYS A 135 -19.22 -4.28 10.53
CA LYS A 135 -18.09 -3.78 11.31
C LYS A 135 -16.78 -3.98 10.55
N LEU A 136 -16.57 -5.16 9.97
CA LEU A 136 -15.38 -5.46 9.18
C LEU A 136 -15.30 -4.59 7.92
N ALA A 137 -16.41 -4.37 7.21
CA ALA A 137 -16.47 -3.48 6.06
C ALA A 137 -16.09 -2.02 6.40
N ARG A 138 -16.55 -1.50 7.55
CA ARG A 138 -16.15 -0.17 8.03
C ARG A 138 -14.65 -0.09 8.35
N GLN A 139 -14.10 -1.15 8.94
CA GLN A 139 -12.67 -1.23 9.23
C GLN A 139 -11.85 -1.30 7.93
N GLU A 140 -12.25 -2.14 6.97
CA GLU A 140 -11.63 -2.25 5.66
C GLU A 140 -11.56 -0.90 4.96
N LYS A 141 -12.69 -0.19 4.88
CA LYS A 141 -12.75 1.15 4.29
C LYS A 141 -11.74 2.10 4.94
N ARG A 142 -11.67 2.11 6.27
CA ARG A 142 -10.74 2.99 7.00
C ARG A 142 -9.28 2.64 6.70
N LEU A 143 -8.93 1.36 6.65
CA LEU A 143 -7.58 0.88 6.36
C LEU A 143 -7.17 1.21 4.92
N LEU A 144 -8.09 1.04 3.96
CA LEU A 144 -7.86 1.42 2.56
C LEU A 144 -7.60 2.93 2.42
N TRP A 145 -8.36 3.77 3.14
CA TRP A 145 -8.10 5.22 3.17
C TRP A 145 -6.74 5.57 3.77
N VAL A 146 -6.36 4.94 4.88
CA VAL A 146 -5.02 5.12 5.45
C VAL A 146 -3.94 4.75 4.44
N ASN A 147 -4.09 3.63 3.73
CA ASN A 147 -3.16 3.23 2.66
C ASN A 147 -3.09 4.23 1.51
N ILE A 148 -4.22 4.78 1.06
CA ILE A 148 -4.24 5.81 0.02
C ILE A 148 -3.52 7.08 0.47
N ILE A 149 -3.76 7.52 1.71
CA ILE A 149 -3.08 8.69 2.26
C ILE A 149 -1.57 8.43 2.35
N CYS A 150 -1.15 7.26 2.83
CA CYS A 150 0.26 6.89 2.86
C CYS A 150 0.86 6.88 1.44
N ALA A 151 0.17 6.33 0.46
CA ALA A 151 0.61 6.32 -0.93
C ALA A 151 0.78 7.75 -1.49
N ALA A 152 -0.18 8.65 -1.22
CA ALA A 152 -0.08 10.05 -1.60
C ALA A 152 1.12 10.75 -0.94
N VAL A 153 1.36 10.51 0.35
CA VAL A 153 2.52 11.04 1.08
C VAL A 153 3.84 10.53 0.49
N ILE A 154 3.92 9.25 0.13
CA ILE A 154 5.10 8.64 -0.52
C ILE A 154 5.39 9.34 -1.87
N LEU A 155 4.37 9.52 -2.70
CA LEU A 155 4.50 10.18 -4.01
C LEU A 155 4.87 11.66 -3.87
N PHE A 156 4.21 12.38 -2.95
CA PHE A 156 4.53 13.78 -2.68
C PHE A 156 5.96 13.95 -2.16
N SER A 157 6.39 13.12 -1.22
CA SER A 157 7.77 13.13 -0.70
C SER A 157 8.77 12.82 -1.80
N THR A 158 8.43 11.91 -2.73
CA THR A 158 9.25 11.63 -3.92
C THR A 158 9.35 12.88 -4.80
N ALA A 159 8.24 13.57 -5.06
CA ALA A 159 8.24 14.81 -5.84
C ALA A 159 9.10 15.91 -5.19
N VAL A 160 9.04 16.07 -3.86
CA VAL A 160 9.89 17.00 -3.11
C VAL A 160 11.38 16.63 -3.25
N ALA A 161 11.72 15.36 -3.03
CA ALA A 161 13.11 14.89 -3.15
C ALA A 161 13.65 15.09 -4.58
N THR A 162 12.83 14.83 -5.60
CA THR A 162 13.20 15.09 -7.01
C THR A 162 13.37 16.57 -7.29
N ALA A 163 12.48 17.44 -6.80
CA ALA A 163 12.59 18.88 -7.01
C ALA A 163 13.88 19.46 -6.39
N VAL A 164 14.28 18.95 -5.22
CA VAL A 164 15.54 19.35 -4.56
C VAL A 164 16.75 18.76 -5.28
N GLY A 165 16.69 17.52 -5.75
CA GLY A 165 17.82 16.88 -6.44
C GLY A 165 18.11 17.41 -7.86
N VAL A 166 17.18 18.19 -8.43
CA VAL A 166 17.34 18.86 -9.73
C VAL A 166 17.76 20.34 -9.57
N ALA A 167 17.64 20.89 -8.35
CA ALA A 167 18.00 22.28 -8.02
C ALA A 167 19.46 22.39 -7.58
#